data_AF-A0A4U1ZBZ7-F1
#
_entry.id   AF-A0A4U1ZBZ7-F1
#
_cell.length_a   1.000
_cell.length_b   1.000
_cell.length_c   1.000
_cell.angle_alpha   90.00
_cell.angle_beta   90.00
_cell.angle_gamma   90.00
#
_symmetry.space_group_name_H-M   'P 1'
#
loop_
_entity.id
_entity.type
_entity.pdbx_description
1 polymer ?
#
loop_
_entity_poly.entity_id
_entity_poly.type
_entity_poly.pdbx_seq_one_letter_code
_entity_poly.pdbx_strand_id
1 'polypeptide(L)' 'MNTISKEKYIELLEEQRQHLEKKLLSVNDDLSTLETAIEHLDAQDFDEVEVTEKDGAFTFNIVEKNND' A
#
# COMPACT_ATOMS: atom_id res chain seq x y z
N MET A 1 -26.22 23.14 -10.63
CA MET A 1 -25.68 23.16 -9.25
C MET A 1 -26.66 22.38 -8.40
N ASN A 2 -26.28 21.20 -7.90
CA ASN A 2 -27.19 20.40 -7.08
C ASN A 2 -27.02 20.79 -5.62
N THR A 3 -28.08 21.30 -5.02
CA THR A 3 -28.16 21.57 -3.59
C THR A 3 -28.72 20.34 -2.89
N ILE A 4 -28.08 19.94 -1.80
CA ILE A 4 -28.49 18.80 -0.98
C ILE A 4 -29.01 19.28 0.38
N SER A 5 -29.80 18.45 1.07
CA SER A 5 -30.22 18.72 2.44
C SER A 5 -29.05 18.60 3.41
N LYS A 6 -29.20 19.17 4.61
CA LYS A 6 -28.21 19.03 5.69
C LYS A 6 -27.99 17.56 6.09
N GLU A 7 -29.06 16.78 6.15
CA GLU A 7 -29.00 15.35 6.45
C GLU A 7 -28.18 14.63 5.39
N LYS A 8 -28.45 14.89 4.10
CA LYS A 8 -27.69 14.27 3.03
C LYS A 8 -26.21 14.68 3.03
N TYR A 9 -25.92 15.92 3.41
CA TYR A 9 -24.54 16.38 3.58
C TYR A 9 -23.81 15.62 4.69
N ILE A 10 -24.45 15.36 5.83
CA ILE A 10 -23.87 14.60 6.93
C ILE A 10 -23.57 13.16 6.49
N GLU A 11 -24.50 12.49 5.83
CA GLU A 11 -24.30 11.13 5.29
C GLU A 11 -23.06 11.08 4.39
N LEU A 12 -22.93 12.03 3.46
CA LEU A 12 -21.78 12.07 2.54
C LEU A 12 -20.46 12.33 3.28
N LEU A 13 -20.46 13.15 4.33
CA LEU A 13 -19.26 13.36 5.15
C LEU A 13 -18.86 12.08 5.89
N GLU A 14 -19.81 11.31 6.42
CA GLU A 14 -19.52 10.04 7.08
C GLU A 14 -19.01 8.98 6.10
N GLU A 15 -19.62 8.88 4.91
CA GLU A 15 -19.14 8.00 3.84
C GLU A 15 -17.71 8.36 3.43
N GLN A 16 -17.41 9.65 3.26
CA GLN A 16 -16.05 10.10 2.95
C GLN A 16 -15.07 9.80 4.08
N ARG A 17 -15.46 10.02 5.35
CA ARG A 17 -14.62 9.69 6.50
C ARG A 17 -14.25 8.20 6.49
N GLN A 18 -15.24 7.32 6.32
CA GLN A 18 -15.02 5.87 6.28
C GLN A 18 -14.14 5.44 5.10
N HIS A 19 -14.31 6.07 3.94
CA HIS A 19 -13.46 5.80 2.78
C HIS A 19 -11.99 6.16 3.06
N LEU A 20 -11.75 7.33 3.67
CA LEU A 20 -10.41 7.78 4.04
C LEU A 20 -9.79 6.92 5.15
N GLU A 21 -10.58 6.52 6.15
CA GLU A 21 -10.12 5.61 7.22
C GLU A 21 -9.65 4.25 6.65
N LYS A 22 -10.41 3.67 5.71
CA LYS A 22 -10.00 2.43 5.03
C LYS A 22 -8.73 2.60 4.21
N LYS A 23 -8.59 3.74 3.53
CA LYS A 23 -7.37 4.05 2.76
C LYS A 23 -6.16 4.17 3.68
N LEU A 24 -6.32 4.81 4.85
CA LEU A 24 -5.24 4.93 5.83
C LEU A 24 -4.81 3.56 6.37
N LEU A 25 -5.77 2.67 6.67
CA LEU A 25 -5.47 1.31 7.10
C LEU A 25 -4.63 0.56 6.05
N SER A 26 -5.05 0.60 4.78
CA SER A 26 -4.31 -0.03 3.68
C SER A 26 -2.89 0.51 3.55
N VAL A 27 -2.71 1.83 3.61
CA VAL A 27 -1.37 2.45 3.52
C VAL A 27 -0.50 2.05 4.70
N ASN A 28 -1.08 1.87 5.88
CA ASN A 28 -0.33 1.45 7.07
C ASN A 28 0.09 -0.02 6.99
N ASP A 29 -0.76 -0.90 6.45
CA ASP A 29 -0.44 -2.30 6.19
C ASP A 29 0.67 -2.43 5.13
N ASP A 30 0.59 -1.63 4.06
CA ASP A 30 1.63 -1.56 3.02
C ASP A 30 2.97 -1.08 3.60
N LEU A 31 2.95 -0.06 4.46
CA LEU A 31 4.14 0.45 5.13
C LEU A 31 4.75 -0.60 6.06
N SER A 32 3.92 -1.25 6.89
CA SER A 32 4.39 -2.30 7.82
C SER A 32 4.99 -3.49 7.08
N THR A 33 4.44 -3.84 5.91
CA THR A 33 5.00 -4.88 5.04
C THR A 33 6.39 -4.49 4.54
N LEU A 34 6.58 -3.24 4.11
CA LEU A 34 7.87 -2.73 3.67
C LEU A 34 8.89 -2.70 4.82
N GLU A 35 8.50 -2.23 6.00
CA GLU A 35 9.36 -2.21 7.20
C GLU A 35 9.80 -3.63 7.57
N THR A 36 8.88 -4.59 7.56
CA THR A 36 9.19 -6.01 7.81
C THR A 36 10.17 -6.58 6.76
N ALA A 37 10.01 -6.19 5.49
CA ALA A 37 10.93 -6.61 4.43
C ALA A 37 12.35 -6.03 4.64
N ILE A 38 12.45 -4.79 5.12
CA ILE A 38 13.74 -4.13 5.46
C ILE A 38 14.38 -4.80 6.68
N GLU A 39 13.60 -5.08 7.73
CA GLU A 39 14.12 -5.75 8.94
C GLU A 39 14.69 -7.15 8.63
N HIS A 40 14.04 -7.86 7.72
CA HIS A 40 14.49 -9.19 7.28
C HIS A 40 15.50 -9.16 6.13
N LEU A 41 15.94 -7.98 5.67
CA LEU A 41 16.85 -7.84 4.54
C LEU A 41 18.21 -8.49 4.83
N ASP A 42 18.77 -8.23 6.01
CA ASP A 42 20.06 -8.79 6.44
C ASP A 42 20.02 -10.32 6.65
N ALA A 43 18.82 -10.90 6.78
CA ALA A 43 18.62 -12.34 6.96
C ALA A 43 18.39 -13.09 5.63
N GLN A 44 18.17 -12.37 4.53
CA GLN A 44 17.89 -12.97 3.23
C GLN A 44 19.16 -13.00 2.37
N ASP A 45 19.49 -14.18 1.85
CA ASP A 45 20.67 -14.39 0.99
C ASP A 45 20.25 -14.32 -0.48
N PHE A 46 20.37 -13.13 -1.09
CA PHE A 46 20.11 -12.92 -2.51
C PHE A 46 21.10 -11.92 -3.12
N ASP A 47 21.44 -12.11 -4.39
CA ASP A 47 22.36 -11.22 -5.12
C ASP A 47 21.61 -10.19 -5.99
N GLU A 48 20.43 -10.54 -6.49
CA GLU A 48 19.67 -9.73 -7.45
C GLU A 48 18.17 -9.69 -7.11
N VAL A 49 17.55 -8.52 -7.35
CA VAL A 49 16.11 -8.28 -7.17
C VAL A 49 15.59 -7.58 -8.42
N GLU A 50 14.55 -8.14 -9.02
CA GLU A 50 13.81 -7.49 -10.09
C GLU A 50 12.84 -6.47 -9.50
N VAL A 51 12.87 -5.25 -10.03
CA VAL A 51 12.04 -4.13 -9.55
C VAL A 51 11.10 -3.68 -10.66
N THR A 52 9.79 -3.66 -10.36
CA THR A 52 8.78 -3.07 -11.24
C THR A 52 8.13 -1.87 -10.54
N GLU A 53 8.11 -0.71 -11.21
CA GLU A 53 7.39 0.47 -10.75
C GLU A 53 6.06 0.62 -11.49
N LYS A 54 4.97 0.81 -10.74
CA LYS A 54 3.65 1.11 -11.31
C LYS A 54 2.89 2.07 -10.40
N ASP A 55 2.39 3.16 -10.99
CA ASP A 55 1.58 4.17 -10.29
C ASP A 55 2.24 4.72 -9.01
N GLY A 56 3.57 4.80 -8.98
CA GLY A 56 4.36 5.27 -7.83
C GLY A 56 4.59 4.23 -6.73
N ALA A 57 4.19 2.98 -6.95
CA ALA A 57 4.49 1.84 -6.08
C ALA A 57 5.52 0.91 -6.71
N PHE A 58 6.41 0.35 -5.89
CA PHE A 58 7.43 -0.62 -6.31
C PHE A 58 7.02 -2.04 -5.91
N THR A 59 7.22 -2.99 -6.80
CA THR A 59 7.15 -4.43 -6.52
C THR A 59 8.54 -5.03 -6.67
N PHE A 60 8.96 -5.84 -5.71
CA PHE A 60 10.28 -6.45 -5.64
C PHE A 60 10.14 -7.98 -5.73
N ASN A 61 10.83 -8.60 -6.68
CA ASN A 61 10.91 -10.07 -6.80
C ASN A 61 12.37 -10.50 -6.66
N ILE A 62 12.67 -11.36 -5.69
CA ILE A 62 14.02 -11.88 -5.50
C ILE A 62 14.33 -12.86 -6.65
N VAL A 63 15.48 -12.68 -7.30
CA VAL A 63 15.94 -13.59 -8.35
C VAL A 63 16.73 -14.72 -7.69
N GLU A 64 16.13 -15.92 -7.63
CA GLU A 64 16.84 -17.10 -7.16
C GLU A 64 17.98 -17.44 -8.15
N LYS A 65 19.18 -17.70 -7.64
CA LYS A 65 20.29 -18.21 -8.45
C LYS A 65 19.91 -19.57 -9.02
N ASN A 66 19.58 -19.61 -10.31
CA ASN A 66 19.57 -20.85 -11.06
C ASN A 66 21.01 -21.38 -11.12
N ASN A 67 21.29 -22.45 -10.39
CA ASN A 67 22.50 -23.26 -10.59
C ASN A 67 22.29 -24.06 -11.88
N ASP A 68 22.77 -23.54 -13.01
CA ASP A 68 23.02 -24.31 -14.24
C ASP A 68 24.40 -24.97 -14.18
#